data_AF-A0A5B8NBY1-F1
#
_entry.id   AF-A0A5B8NBY1-F1
#
_cell.length_a   1.000
_cell.length_b   1.000
_cell.length_c   1.000
_cell.angle_alpha   90.00
_cell.angle_beta   90.00
_cell.angle_gamma   90.00
#
_symmetry.space_group_name_H-M   'P 1'
#
loop_
_entity.id
_entity.type
_entity.pdbx_description
1 polymer ?
#
loop_
_entity_poly.entity_id
_entity_poly.type
_entity_poly.pdbx_seq_one_letter_code
_entity_poly.pdbx_strand_id
1 'polypeptide(L)'
;MRTPIVLLAAMALLAACSTADQRAAYDADPALAMAPQYGPGCEKAGYAKGSEQWRACILKSGRRDNLAQWGQFWDRYPQQQSWNLTR
;
A
#
# COMPACT_ATOMS: atom_id res chain seq x y z
N MET A 1 12.46 -43.96 13.41
CA MET A 1 11.71 -43.34 12.29
C MET A 1 10.60 -42.36 12.72
N ARG A 2 10.43 -42.06 14.02
CA ARG A 2 9.34 -41.19 14.53
C ARG A 2 9.72 -39.70 14.64
N THR A 3 11.02 -39.42 14.76
CA THR A 3 11.58 -38.07 14.92
C THR A 3 11.40 -37.13 13.71
N PRO A 4 11.49 -37.56 12.42
CA PRO A 4 11.34 -36.60 11.32
C PRO A 4 9.90 -36.09 11.17
N ILE A 5 8.90 -36.92 11.52
CA ILE A 5 7.48 -36.58 11.37
C ILE A 5 7.07 -35.48 12.35
N VAL A 6 7.56 -35.54 13.60
CA VAL A 6 7.26 -34.53 14.63
C VAL A 6 7.87 -33.17 14.26
N LEU A 7 9.07 -33.17 13.67
CA LEU A 7 9.76 -31.95 13.22
C LEU A 7 9.03 -31.28 12.03
N LEU A 8 8.59 -32.08 11.06
CA LEU A 8 7.80 -31.60 9.91
C LEU A 8 6.45 -31.03 10.33
N ALA A 9 5.75 -31.70 11.25
CA ALA A 9 4.47 -31.22 11.79
C ALA A 9 4.63 -29.89 12.55
N ALA A 10 5.70 -29.74 13.35
CA ALA A 10 5.99 -28.50 14.04
C ALA A 10 6.25 -27.35 13.05
N MET A 11 7.07 -27.57 12.02
CA MET A 11 7.34 -26.54 10.99
C MET A 11 6.08 -26.12 10.22
N ALA A 12 5.19 -27.08 9.89
CA ALA A 12 3.93 -26.78 9.22
C ALA A 12 3.00 -25.93 10.09
N LEU A 13 2.95 -26.17 11.39
CA LEU A 13 2.16 -25.38 12.34
C LEU A 13 2.71 -23.96 12.50
N LEU A 14 4.03 -23.77 12.54
CA LEU A 14 4.64 -22.43 12.57
C LEU A 14 4.35 -21.64 11.27
N ALA A 15 4.42 -22.29 10.10
CA ALA A 15 4.10 -21.66 8.82
C ALA A 15 2.60 -21.36 8.67
N ALA A 16 1.72 -22.19 9.23
CA ALA A 16 0.28 -21.95 9.23
C ALA A 16 -0.10 -20.75 10.10
N CYS A 17 0.58 -20.56 11.23
CA CYS A 17 0.33 -19.43 12.13
C CYS A 17 0.64 -18.07 11.47
N SER A 18 1.71 -17.99 10.65
CA SER A 18 2.01 -16.75 9.92
C SER A 18 1.07 -16.51 8.73
N THR A 19 0.55 -17.58 8.10
CA THR A 19 -0.30 -17.46 6.90
C THR A 19 -1.70 -16.92 7.23
N ALA A 20 -2.29 -17.32 8.37
CA ALA A 20 -3.61 -16.83 8.78
C ALA A 20 -3.59 -15.35 9.16
N ASP A 21 -2.55 -14.92 9.88
CA ASP A 21 -2.34 -13.52 10.25
C ASP A 21 -2.11 -12.63 9.02
N GLN A 22 -1.30 -13.11 8.07
CA GLN A 22 -1.09 -12.45 6.77
C GLN A 22 -2.38 -12.30 5.97
N ARG A 23 -3.29 -13.28 6.02
CA ARG A 23 -4.59 -13.22 5.33
C ARG A 23 -5.50 -12.15 5.93
N ALA A 24 -5.62 -12.10 7.26
CA ALA A 24 -6.41 -11.09 7.95
C ALA A 24 -5.86 -9.67 7.72
N ALA A 25 -4.53 -9.52 7.70
CA ALA A 25 -3.87 -8.27 7.35
C ALA A 25 -4.04 -7.86 5.87
N TYR A 26 -4.25 -8.84 4.99
CA TYR A 26 -4.57 -8.60 3.57
C TYR A 26 -5.99 -8.07 3.40
N ASP A 27 -6.97 -8.65 4.10
CA ASP A 27 -8.37 -8.22 3.98
C ASP A 27 -8.63 -6.80 4.52
N ALA A 28 -7.84 -6.36 5.50
CA ALA A 28 -7.89 -5.00 6.06
C ALA A 28 -7.05 -3.98 5.28
N ASP A 29 -6.50 -4.34 4.11
CA ASP A 29 -5.51 -3.53 3.42
C ASP A 29 -6.13 -2.32 2.68
N PRO A 30 -5.74 -1.08 3.02
CA PRO A 30 -6.19 0.12 2.31
C PRO A 30 -5.82 0.11 0.82
N ALA A 31 -4.78 -0.62 0.40
CA ALA A 31 -4.43 -0.73 -1.01
C ALA A 31 -5.53 -1.46 -1.81
N LEU A 32 -6.26 -2.42 -1.23
CA LEU A 32 -7.34 -3.12 -1.92
C LEU A 32 -8.51 -2.19 -2.23
N ALA A 33 -8.83 -1.26 -1.32
CA ALA A 33 -9.86 -0.23 -1.56
C ALA A 33 -9.48 0.70 -2.72
N MET A 34 -8.19 0.96 -2.91
CA MET A 34 -7.67 1.83 -3.98
C MET A 34 -7.26 1.07 -5.25
N ALA A 35 -7.29 -0.27 -5.22
CA ALA A 35 -6.88 -1.13 -6.33
C ALA A 35 -7.67 -0.89 -7.64
N PRO A 36 -8.98 -0.60 -7.64
CA PRO A 36 -9.70 -0.30 -8.88
C PRO A 36 -9.11 0.90 -9.64
N GLN A 37 -8.55 1.87 -8.92
CA GLN A 37 -8.02 3.11 -9.48
C GLN A 37 -6.54 2.98 -9.88
N TYR A 38 -5.70 2.42 -9.01
CA TYR A 38 -4.24 2.38 -9.24
C TYR A 38 -3.70 1.00 -9.63
N GLY A 39 -4.43 -0.06 -9.33
CA GLY A 39 -4.04 -1.46 -9.59
C GLY A 39 -3.67 -1.72 -11.04
N PRO A 40 -4.50 -1.34 -12.04
CA PRO A 40 -4.16 -1.53 -13.45
C PRO A 40 -2.87 -0.83 -13.89
N GLY A 41 -2.56 0.34 -13.30
CA GLY A 41 -1.31 1.05 -13.57
C GLY A 41 -0.09 0.30 -13.00
N CYS A 42 -0.24 -0.24 -11.79
CA CYS A 42 0.80 -1.05 -11.15
C CYS A 42 1.01 -2.41 -11.84
N GLU A 43 -0.06 -3.02 -12.38
CA GLU A 43 0.05 -4.23 -13.20
C GLU A 43 0.79 -3.96 -14.52
N LYS A 44 0.49 -2.82 -15.19
CA LYS A 44 1.23 -2.37 -16.38
C LYS A 44 2.70 -2.05 -16.09
N ALA A 45 3.02 -1.64 -14.87
CA ALA A 45 4.39 -1.44 -14.42
C ALA A 45 5.13 -2.77 -14.14
N GLY A 46 4.46 -3.91 -14.26
CA GLY A 46 5.06 -5.25 -14.12
C GLY A 46 4.94 -5.84 -12.72
N TYR A 47 4.21 -5.22 -11.79
CA TYR A 47 3.98 -5.81 -10.47
C TYR A 47 2.88 -6.86 -10.53
N ALA A 48 3.16 -8.03 -9.97
CA ALA A 48 2.17 -9.11 -9.88
C ALA A 48 1.01 -8.71 -8.98
N LYS A 49 -0.22 -8.86 -9.48
CA LYS A 49 -1.43 -8.53 -8.74
C LYS A 49 -1.46 -9.25 -7.40
N GLY A 50 -1.72 -8.49 -6.34
CA GLY A 50 -1.77 -9.00 -4.97
C GLY A 50 -0.41 -9.22 -4.30
N SER A 51 0.71 -8.97 -4.98
CA SER A 51 2.02 -8.96 -4.34
C SER A 51 2.19 -7.74 -3.44
N GLU A 52 3.16 -7.81 -2.52
CA GLU A 52 3.50 -6.68 -1.65
C GLU A 52 3.96 -5.46 -2.46
N GLN A 53 4.72 -5.69 -3.54
CA GLN A 53 5.23 -4.62 -4.40
C GLN A 53 4.09 -3.93 -5.17
N TRP A 54 3.09 -4.69 -5.61
CA TRP A 54 1.88 -4.15 -6.24
C TRP A 54 1.08 -3.28 -5.26
N ARG A 55 0.88 -3.73 -4.02
CA ARG A 55 0.27 -2.94 -2.95
C ARG A 55 1.04 -1.65 -2.65
N ALA A 56 2.38 -1.75 -2.53
CA ALA A 56 3.23 -0.60 -2.27
C ALA A 56 3.13 0.44 -3.40
N CYS A 57 3.05 -0.02 -4.66
CA CYS A 57 2.81 0.84 -5.81
C CYS A 57 1.45 1.58 -5.72
N ILE A 58 0.38 0.88 -5.33
CA ILE A 58 -0.95 1.48 -5.14
C ILE A 58 -0.91 2.57 -4.07
N LEU A 59 -0.36 2.26 -2.89
CA LEU A 59 -0.27 3.21 -1.77
C LEU A 59 0.58 4.44 -2.12
N LYS A 60 1.68 4.24 -2.85
CA LYS A 60 2.52 5.34 -3.34
C LYS A 60 1.77 6.23 -4.32
N SER A 61 0.97 5.63 -5.21
CA SER A 61 0.20 6.35 -6.22
C SER A 61 -0.90 7.18 -5.57
N GLY A 62 -1.67 6.60 -4.65
CA GLY A 62 -2.70 7.34 -3.89
C GLY A 62 -2.12 8.51 -3.08
N ARG A 63 -0.93 8.33 -2.47
CA ARG A 63 -0.25 9.42 -1.75
C ARG A 63 0.15 10.56 -2.69
N ARG A 64 0.66 10.25 -3.88
CA ARG A 64 1.03 11.26 -4.88
C ARG A 64 -0.18 12.05 -5.35
N ASP A 65 -1.29 11.37 -5.61
CA ASP A 65 -2.51 12.02 -6.06
C ASP A 65 -3.11 12.92 -4.99
N ASN A 66 -3.10 12.48 -3.73
CA ASN A 66 -3.51 13.32 -2.61
C ASN A 66 -2.62 14.57 -2.50
N LEU A 67 -1.30 14.42 -2.62
CA LEU A 67 -0.38 15.56 -2.61
C LEU A 67 -0.61 16.51 -3.78
N ALA A 68 -0.86 15.97 -4.98
CA ALA A 68 -1.17 16.78 -6.17
C ALA A 68 -2.47 17.57 -5.97
N GLN A 69 -3.49 16.97 -5.36
CA GLN A 69 -4.73 17.66 -5.01
C GLN A 69 -4.50 18.81 -4.02
N TRP A 70 -3.66 18.61 -3.00
CA TRP A 70 -3.29 19.68 -2.07
C TRP A 70 -2.48 20.78 -2.77
N GLY A 71 -1.54 20.44 -3.65
CA GLY A 71 -0.82 21.42 -4.47
C GLY A 71 -1.77 22.29 -5.28
N GLN A 72 -2.70 21.66 -6.00
CA GLN A 72 -3.73 22.37 -6.77
C GLN A 72 -4.67 23.21 -5.91
N PHE A 73 -4.93 22.79 -4.67
CA PHE A 73 -5.69 23.61 -3.71
C PHE A 73 -4.91 24.90 -3.39
N TRP A 74 -3.62 24.79 -3.05
CA TRP A 74 -2.78 25.95 -2.75
C TRP A 74 -2.55 26.85 -3.98
N ASP A 75 -2.45 26.30 -5.19
CA ASP A 75 -2.37 27.10 -6.42
C ASP A 75 -3.68 27.86 -6.71
N ARG A 76 -4.84 27.28 -6.37
CA ARG A 76 -6.16 27.90 -6.59
C ARG A 76 -6.47 29.02 -5.61
N TYR A 77 -5.86 29.01 -4.41
CA TYR A 77 -5.91 30.13 -3.48
C TYR A 77 -4.60 30.91 -3.57
N PRO A 78 -4.51 31.96 -4.41
CA PRO A 78 -3.34 32.82 -4.42
C PRO A 78 -3.19 33.37 -3.00
N GLN A 79 -2.19 32.87 -2.28
CA GLN A 79 -1.82 33.36 -0.98
C GLN A 79 -1.59 34.86 -1.15
N GLN A 80 -2.44 35.69 -0.53
CA GLN A 80 -2.23 37.12 -0.45
C GLN A 80 -0.92 37.35 0.32
N GLN A 81 0.21 37.29 -0.38
CA GLN A 81 1.53 37.74 0.09
C GLN A 81 1.63 39.27 0.05
N SER A 82 0.53 39.97 0.34
CA SER A 82 0.49 41.44 0.38
C SER A 82 1.02 42.02 1.70
N TRP A 83 1.33 41.20 2.71
CA TRP A 83 1.74 41.70 4.03
C TRP A 83 3.17 42.24 4.11
N ASN A 84 3.99 42.12 3.05
CA ASN A 84 5.43 42.44 3.13
C ASN A 84 5.96 43.45 2.10
N LEU A 85 5.10 44.16 1.36
CA LEU A 85 5.54 45.23 0.44
C LEU A 85 5.39 46.65 1.01
N THR A 86 5.27 46.78 2.34
CA THR A 86 5.10 48.08 3.02
C THR A 86 6.15 48.31 4.11
N ARG A 87 7.43 48.14 3.79
CA ARG A 87 8.50 48.76 4.58
C ARG A 87 9.63 49.27 3.69
#